data_AF-A0A494Z769-F1
#
_entry.id   AF-A0A494Z769-F1
#
_cell.length_a   1.000
_cell.length_b   1.000
_cell.length_c   1.000
_cell.angle_alpha   90.00
_cell.angle_beta   90.00
_cell.angle_gamma   90.00
#
_symmetry.space_group_name_H-M   'P 1'
#
loop_
_entity.id
_entity.type
_entity.pdbx_description
1 polymer ?
#
loop_
_entity_poly.entity_id
_entity_poly.type
_entity_poly.pdbx_seq_one_letter_code
_entity_poly.pdbx_strand_id
1 'polypeptide(L)'
;MVTLIIVVVLDKLRKANPDCLVLAQYELALILGKKGFNNVYPLNFGGSFDFDDMRATMVQARHSSSYGELEGMPIYAGESAGYVLEFTGDRTVYHSGDTMIMSDMKLIQDLYQPSIAILSSSGQFTMGPREAAYAVENLLDVDYVIPSHTFPSEQSAISKDVLNGLLQAFPVVGNMIEKDIELKDYLSNQTKTKVVVLGYGEEETF
;
A
#
# COMPACT_ATOMS: atom_id res chain seq x y z
N MET A 1 -11.53 5.29 6.43
CA MET A 1 -11.95 4.97 5.05
C MET A 1 -11.19 3.77 4.51
N VAL A 2 -9.86 3.73 4.64
CA VAL A 2 -8.99 2.60 4.26
C VAL A 2 -9.37 1.28 4.95
N THR A 3 -9.62 1.31 6.26
CA THR A 3 -10.05 0.14 7.04
C THR A 3 -11.38 -0.49 6.57
N LEU A 4 -12.38 0.32 6.23
CA LEU A 4 -13.70 -0.17 5.81
C LEU A 4 -13.62 -0.94 4.48
N ILE A 5 -12.78 -0.45 3.55
CA ILE A 5 -12.55 -1.10 2.25
C ILE A 5 -11.86 -2.45 2.46
N ILE A 6 -10.85 -2.51 3.33
CA ILE A 6 -10.10 -3.74 3.63
C ILE A 6 -11.04 -4.82 4.17
N VAL A 7 -11.98 -4.50 5.08
CA VAL A 7 -12.87 -5.51 5.69
C VAL A 7 -13.89 -6.07 4.71
N VAL A 8 -14.54 -5.21 3.92
CA VAL A 8 -15.53 -5.65 2.94
C VAL A 8 -14.87 -6.51 1.87
N VAL A 9 -13.65 -6.16 1.46
CA VAL A 9 -12.87 -6.96 0.53
C VAL A 9 -12.40 -8.27 1.17
N LEU A 10 -11.89 -8.24 2.41
CA LEU A 10 -11.46 -9.45 3.13
C LEU A 10 -12.61 -10.43 3.37
N ASP A 11 -13.82 -9.97 3.68
CA ASP A 11 -14.97 -10.87 3.84
C ASP A 11 -15.38 -11.52 2.51
N LYS A 12 -15.31 -10.76 1.40
CA LYS A 12 -15.52 -11.31 0.05
C LYS A 12 -14.42 -12.31 -0.32
N LEU A 13 -13.15 -12.00 -0.05
CA LEU A 13 -12.01 -12.88 -0.29
C LEU A 13 -12.15 -14.17 0.52
N ARG A 14 -12.49 -14.08 1.82
CA ARG A 14 -12.74 -15.25 2.67
C ARG A 14 -13.89 -16.11 2.14
N LYS A 15 -14.99 -15.51 1.69
CA LYS A 15 -16.12 -16.26 1.12
C LYS A 15 -15.74 -16.98 -0.18
N ALA A 16 -14.88 -16.36 -1.00
CA ALA A 16 -14.40 -16.94 -2.25
C ALA A 16 -13.30 -17.99 -2.03
N ASN A 17 -12.43 -17.77 -1.05
CA ASN A 17 -11.31 -18.64 -0.68
C ASN A 17 -11.16 -18.68 0.86
N PRO A 18 -11.86 -19.62 1.53
CA PRO A 18 -11.84 -19.73 3.00
C PRO A 18 -10.46 -20.04 3.58
N ASP A 19 -9.58 -20.64 2.78
CA ASP A 19 -8.23 -21.05 3.17
C ASP A 19 -7.18 -19.96 2.87
N CYS A 20 -7.60 -18.78 2.39
CA CYS A 20 -6.69 -17.66 2.14
C CYS A 20 -5.95 -17.26 3.43
N LEU A 21 -4.62 -17.32 3.38
CA LEU A 21 -3.76 -16.88 4.47
C LEU A 21 -3.77 -15.36 4.56
N VAL A 22 -4.08 -14.83 5.75
CA VAL A 22 -3.97 -13.40 6.04
C VAL A 22 -2.78 -13.16 6.95
N LEU A 23 -1.75 -12.47 6.45
CA LEU A 23 -0.69 -11.92 7.27
C LEU A 23 -1.17 -10.60 7.88
N ALA A 24 -1.19 -10.50 9.20
CA ALA A 24 -1.69 -9.31 9.89
C ALA A 24 -0.87 -9.00 11.14
N GLN A 25 -0.83 -7.73 11.54
CA GLN A 25 -0.25 -7.38 12.82
C GLN A 25 -1.03 -8.06 13.95
N TYR A 26 -0.35 -8.44 15.04
CA TYR A 26 -0.91 -9.22 16.15
C TYR A 26 -2.33 -8.77 16.59
N GLU A 27 -2.54 -7.47 16.83
CA GLU A 27 -3.85 -6.95 17.25
C GLU A 27 -4.93 -7.13 16.18
N LEU A 28 -4.62 -6.82 14.92
CA LEU A 28 -5.54 -7.05 13.80
C LEU A 28 -5.82 -8.54 13.62
N ALA A 29 -4.83 -9.42 13.80
CA ALA A 29 -5.03 -10.86 13.69
C ALA A 29 -6.03 -11.37 14.73
N LEU A 30 -5.98 -10.89 15.97
CA LEU A 30 -6.96 -11.22 17.00
C LEU A 30 -8.37 -10.69 16.68
N ILE A 31 -8.47 -9.48 16.10
CA ILE A 31 -9.74 -8.92 15.64
C ILE A 31 -10.34 -9.79 14.52
N LEU A 32 -9.53 -10.19 13.54
CA LEU A 32 -9.96 -11.05 12.44
C LEU A 32 -10.38 -12.45 12.93
N GLY A 33 -9.63 -13.04 13.86
CA GLY A 33 -10.00 -14.30 14.50
C GLY A 33 -11.38 -14.24 15.16
N LYS A 34 -11.69 -13.15 15.90
CA LYS A 34 -13.03 -12.92 16.48
C LYS A 34 -14.13 -12.77 15.42
N LYS A 35 -13.78 -12.36 14.19
CA LYS A 35 -14.70 -12.25 13.05
C LYS A 35 -14.80 -13.53 12.23
N GLY A 36 -14.17 -14.62 12.68
CA GLY A 36 -14.23 -15.94 12.06
C GLY A 36 -13.29 -16.12 10.86
N PHE A 37 -12.18 -15.38 10.82
CA PHE A 37 -11.06 -15.71 9.94
C PHE A 37 -10.22 -16.79 10.62
N ASN A 38 -10.10 -17.95 9.99
CA ASN A 38 -9.43 -19.11 10.59
C ASN A 38 -7.97 -19.26 10.16
N ASN A 39 -7.58 -18.71 9.01
CA ASN A 39 -6.22 -18.76 8.49
C ASN A 39 -5.54 -17.38 8.57
N VAL A 40 -5.18 -16.98 9.79
CA VAL A 40 -4.53 -15.68 10.05
C VAL A 40 -3.21 -15.93 10.75
N TYR A 41 -2.12 -15.41 10.19
CA TYR A 41 -0.80 -15.48 10.80
C TYR A 41 -0.47 -14.12 11.44
N PRO A 42 -0.34 -14.07 12.78
CA PRO A 42 0.05 -12.85 13.46
C PRO A 42 1.54 -12.57 13.27
N LEU A 43 1.87 -11.33 12.92
CA LEU A 43 3.23 -10.86 12.73
C LEU A 43 3.38 -9.46 13.34
N ASN A 44 4.59 -8.93 13.43
CA ASN A 44 4.85 -7.55 13.83
C ASN A 44 6.13 -7.06 13.13
N PHE A 45 6.50 -5.79 13.29
CA PHE A 45 7.65 -5.17 12.63
C PHE A 45 8.94 -6.00 12.79
N GLY A 46 9.64 -6.19 11.67
CA GLY A 46 10.86 -7.02 11.59
C GLY A 46 10.60 -8.53 11.58
N GLY A 47 9.36 -8.96 11.81
CA GLY A 47 8.95 -10.34 11.58
C GLY A 47 8.82 -10.64 10.10
N SER A 48 9.03 -11.90 9.75
CA SER A 48 8.83 -12.41 8.38
C SER A 48 7.96 -13.66 8.38
N PHE A 49 7.32 -13.90 7.23
CA PHE A 49 6.70 -15.17 6.90
C PHE A 49 7.31 -15.68 5.58
N ASP A 50 7.84 -16.89 5.60
CA ASP A 50 8.42 -17.55 4.44
C ASP A 50 7.33 -18.37 3.73
N PHE A 51 7.07 -18.05 2.46
CA PHE A 51 6.34 -18.89 1.51
C PHE A 51 7.34 -19.77 0.75
N ASP A 52 6.83 -20.68 -0.08
CA ASP A 52 7.70 -21.57 -0.88
C ASP A 52 8.57 -20.80 -1.88
N ASP A 53 8.06 -19.69 -2.44
CA ASP A 53 8.67 -18.92 -3.53
C ASP A 53 9.00 -17.47 -3.16
N MET A 54 8.58 -16.98 -1.98
CA MET A 54 8.87 -15.62 -1.53
C MET A 54 8.92 -15.50 -0.01
N ARG A 55 9.56 -14.45 0.48
CA ARG A 55 9.53 -14.05 1.90
C ARG A 55 8.85 -12.70 2.04
N ALA A 56 7.88 -12.61 2.94
CA ALA A 56 7.21 -11.36 3.28
C ALA A 56 7.68 -10.86 4.65
N THR A 57 8.31 -9.68 4.70
CA THR A 57 8.80 -9.04 5.92
C THR A 57 8.03 -7.75 6.19
N MET A 58 7.45 -7.62 7.39
CA MET A 58 6.72 -6.41 7.76
C MET A 58 7.68 -5.32 8.22
N VAL A 59 7.52 -4.13 7.64
CA VAL A 59 8.35 -2.96 7.93
C VAL A 59 7.48 -1.82 8.45
N GLN A 60 8.11 -0.88 9.16
CA GLN A 60 7.40 0.25 9.74
C GLN A 60 6.85 1.18 8.65
N ALA A 61 5.64 1.67 8.86
CA ALA A 61 5.08 2.84 8.19
C ALA A 61 4.66 3.89 9.24
N ARG A 62 4.30 5.11 8.81
CA ARG A 62 3.83 6.19 9.69
C ARG A 62 2.45 6.67 9.29
N HIS A 63 1.44 6.08 9.92
CA HIS A 63 0.02 6.37 9.75
C HIS A 63 -0.79 5.83 10.94
N SER A 64 -2.06 6.21 11.05
CA SER A 64 -2.98 5.60 12.02
C SER A 64 -3.40 4.19 11.58
N SER A 65 -3.57 3.27 12.52
CA SER A 65 -4.09 1.91 12.28
C SER A 65 -5.14 1.54 13.33
N SER A 66 -6.41 1.56 12.92
CA SER A 66 -7.56 1.24 13.76
C SER A 66 -8.59 0.42 12.99
N TYR A 67 -9.55 -0.13 13.72
CA TYR A 67 -10.62 -0.96 13.20
C TYR A 67 -12.00 -0.46 13.63
N GLY A 68 -12.96 -0.44 12.71
CA GLY A 68 -14.39 -0.23 13.02
C GLY A 68 -14.78 1.23 13.24
N GLU A 69 -14.12 2.16 12.56
CA GLU A 69 -14.30 3.61 12.74
C GLU A 69 -15.71 4.11 12.43
N LEU A 70 -16.49 3.34 11.65
CA LEU A 70 -17.89 3.65 11.34
C LEU A 70 -18.90 2.84 12.17
N GLU A 71 -18.44 1.89 12.99
CA GLU A 71 -19.29 0.98 13.77
C GLU A 71 -19.38 1.39 15.26
N GLY A 72 -18.49 2.27 15.74
CA GLY A 72 -18.45 2.72 17.12
C GLY A 72 -17.10 3.31 17.51
N MET A 73 -16.69 3.11 18.77
CA MET A 73 -15.35 3.50 19.21
C MET A 73 -14.30 2.68 18.45
N PRO A 74 -13.36 3.33 17.73
CA PRO A 74 -12.32 2.64 16.98
C PRO A 74 -11.50 1.73 17.89
N ILE A 75 -11.27 0.49 17.43
CA ILE A 75 -10.44 -0.49 18.12
C ILE A 75 -9.01 -0.36 17.59
N TYR A 76 -8.03 -0.34 18.49
CA TYR A 76 -6.63 -0.37 18.08
C TYR A 76 -6.31 -1.66 17.31
N ALA A 77 -5.73 -1.53 16.11
CA ALA A 77 -5.48 -2.64 15.20
C ALA A 77 -3.98 -2.89 14.96
N GLY A 78 -3.13 -2.32 15.83
CA GLY A 78 -1.68 -2.32 15.66
C GLY A 78 -1.19 -0.95 15.18
N GLU A 79 -0.01 -0.93 14.59
CA GLU A 79 0.55 0.26 13.95
C GLU A 79 0.47 0.14 12.43
N SER A 80 0.69 1.24 11.72
CA SER A 80 0.77 1.21 10.27
C SER A 80 2.02 0.45 9.82
N ALA A 81 1.86 -0.38 8.79
CA ALA A 81 2.95 -1.20 8.27
C ALA A 81 3.04 -1.13 6.74
N GLY A 82 4.26 -1.28 6.25
CA GLY A 82 4.56 -1.70 4.89
C GLY A 82 5.05 -3.16 4.86
N TYR A 83 5.39 -3.64 3.67
CA TYR A 83 5.98 -4.96 3.47
C TYR A 83 7.14 -4.90 2.49
N VAL A 84 8.16 -5.72 2.74
CA VAL A 84 9.15 -6.12 1.76
C VAL A 84 8.82 -7.54 1.33
N LEU A 85 8.77 -7.77 0.02
CA LEU A 85 8.51 -9.06 -0.60
C LEU A 85 9.75 -9.47 -1.39
N GLU A 86 10.46 -10.47 -0.91
CA GLU A 86 11.68 -11.01 -1.51
C GLU A 86 11.34 -12.29 -2.28
N PHE A 87 11.25 -12.22 -3.60
CA PHE A 87 10.92 -13.37 -4.44
C PHE A 87 12.18 -14.19 -4.76
N THR A 88 12.08 -15.51 -4.63
CA THR A 88 13.23 -16.41 -4.76
C THR A 88 13.73 -16.44 -6.21
N GLY A 89 14.95 -15.94 -6.43
CA GLY A 89 15.56 -15.88 -7.76
C GLY A 89 15.01 -14.75 -8.64
N ASP A 90 14.27 -13.80 -8.06
CA ASP A 90 13.64 -12.69 -8.75
C ASP A 90 13.79 -11.37 -7.97
N ARG A 91 13.06 -10.33 -8.36
CA ARG A 91 13.11 -8.98 -7.81
C ARG A 91 12.56 -8.93 -6.39
N THR A 92 13.06 -7.96 -5.62
CA THR A 92 12.50 -7.59 -4.31
C THR A 92 11.61 -6.37 -4.45
N VAL A 93 10.42 -6.42 -3.85
CA VAL A 93 9.41 -5.36 -3.90
C VAL A 93 9.22 -4.76 -2.52
N TYR A 94 9.29 -3.44 -2.42
CA TYR A 94 8.90 -2.71 -1.21
C TYR A 94 7.53 -2.06 -1.40
N HIS A 95 6.54 -2.46 -0.61
CA HIS A 95 5.24 -1.81 -0.52
C HIS A 95 5.17 -0.95 0.75
N SER A 96 5.11 0.36 0.57
CA SER A 96 5.16 1.33 1.70
C SER A 96 3.95 1.30 2.64
N GLY A 97 2.80 0.81 2.15
CA GLY A 97 1.52 1.04 2.82
C GLY A 97 1.13 2.51 2.75
N ASP A 98 0.18 2.93 3.58
CA ASP A 98 -0.11 4.35 3.75
C ASP A 98 0.91 4.93 4.71
N THR A 99 1.72 5.88 4.23
CA THR A 99 2.79 6.45 5.05
C THR A 99 3.17 7.85 4.60
N MET A 100 3.67 8.65 5.54
CA MET A 100 4.51 9.81 5.19
C MET A 100 5.93 9.36 4.77
N ILE A 101 6.73 10.29 4.25
CA ILE A 101 8.14 10.06 4.01
C ILE A 101 8.90 9.83 5.32
N MET A 102 9.83 8.88 5.31
CA MET A 102 10.57 8.46 6.50
C MET A 102 12.01 8.13 6.15
N SER A 103 12.94 8.49 7.03
CA SER A 103 14.35 8.07 6.91
C SER A 103 14.52 6.55 6.90
N ASP A 104 13.60 5.80 7.52
CA ASP A 104 13.64 4.33 7.54
C ASP A 104 13.47 3.71 6.14
N MET A 105 12.96 4.45 5.15
CA MET A 105 12.99 4.00 3.76
C MET A 105 14.42 3.75 3.27
N LYS A 106 15.40 4.53 3.75
CA LYS A 106 16.82 4.29 3.45
C LYS A 106 17.34 3.02 4.14
N LEU A 107 16.90 2.76 5.37
CA LEU A 107 17.22 1.51 6.07
C LEU A 107 16.63 0.29 5.33
N ILE A 108 15.40 0.42 4.83
CA ILE A 108 14.76 -0.61 4.00
C ILE A 108 15.58 -0.85 2.73
N GLN A 109 16.02 0.22 2.05
CA GLN A 109 16.88 0.09 0.87
C GLN A 109 18.22 -0.61 1.20
N ASP A 110 18.88 -0.20 2.27
CA ASP A 110 20.21 -0.71 2.63
C ASP A 110 20.17 -2.17 3.06
N LEU A 111 19.08 -2.61 3.69
CA LEU A 111 18.95 -3.96 4.21
C LEU A 111 18.38 -4.95 3.19
N TYR A 112 17.31 -4.57 2.47
CA TYR A 112 16.57 -5.48 1.61
C TYR A 112 16.79 -5.25 0.12
N GLN A 113 17.37 -4.10 -0.25
CA GLN A 113 17.73 -3.77 -1.64
C GLN A 113 16.58 -4.00 -2.65
N PRO A 114 15.35 -3.49 -2.41
CA PRO A 114 14.26 -3.61 -3.37
C PRO A 114 14.65 -2.95 -4.70
N SER A 115 14.23 -3.56 -5.81
CA SER A 115 14.34 -2.96 -7.15
C SER A 115 13.01 -2.37 -7.62
N ILE A 116 11.91 -2.67 -6.94
CA ILE A 116 10.58 -2.10 -7.18
C ILE A 116 10.04 -1.50 -5.88
N ALA A 117 9.53 -0.27 -5.94
CA ALA A 117 8.80 0.33 -4.82
C ALA A 117 7.35 0.68 -5.21
N ILE A 118 6.40 0.25 -4.38
CA ILE A 118 5.00 0.69 -4.42
C ILE A 118 4.81 1.75 -3.34
N LEU A 119 4.68 3.00 -3.76
CA LEU A 119 4.71 4.17 -2.88
C LEU A 119 3.34 4.85 -2.84
N SER A 120 2.75 4.97 -1.66
CA SER A 120 1.57 5.82 -1.49
C SER A 120 1.96 7.28 -1.73
N SER A 121 1.30 7.96 -2.66
CA SER A 121 1.73 9.29 -3.12
C SER A 121 0.59 10.31 -3.23
N SER A 122 -0.47 10.14 -2.44
CA SER A 122 -1.70 10.94 -2.55
C SER A 122 -1.63 12.36 -1.99
N GLY A 123 -0.70 12.64 -1.07
CA GLY A 123 -0.52 13.93 -0.38
C GLY A 123 -1.55 14.29 0.68
N GLN A 124 -2.74 13.68 0.65
CA GLN A 124 -3.83 14.02 1.58
C GLN A 124 -3.73 13.27 2.92
N PHE A 125 -3.49 11.96 2.86
CA PHE A 125 -3.36 11.08 4.04
C PHE A 125 -1.98 10.42 4.11
N THR A 126 -1.27 10.41 2.98
CA THR A 126 0.06 9.82 2.79
C THR A 126 1.02 10.91 2.33
N MET A 127 2.28 10.55 2.12
CA MET A 127 3.21 11.43 1.40
C MET A 127 2.64 11.86 0.05
N GLY A 128 3.03 13.06 -0.40
CA GLY A 128 2.65 13.60 -1.70
C GLY A 128 3.61 13.17 -2.81
N PRO A 129 3.30 13.52 -4.07
CA PRO A 129 4.18 13.24 -5.21
C PRO A 129 5.59 13.81 -5.03
N ARG A 130 5.70 15.02 -4.46
CA ARG A 130 6.99 15.65 -4.17
C ARG A 130 7.83 14.84 -3.19
N GLU A 131 7.24 14.41 -2.08
CA GLU A 131 7.93 13.64 -1.06
C GLU A 131 8.26 12.22 -1.56
N ALA A 132 7.36 11.60 -2.33
CA ALA A 132 7.62 10.32 -2.97
C ALA A 132 8.80 10.42 -3.97
N ALA A 133 8.88 11.50 -4.75
CA ALA A 133 10.01 11.78 -5.62
C ALA A 133 11.31 11.91 -4.83
N TYR A 134 11.31 12.66 -3.73
CA TYR A 134 12.49 12.75 -2.85
C TYR A 134 12.90 11.37 -2.31
N ALA A 135 11.95 10.55 -1.90
CA ALA A 135 12.22 9.20 -1.40
C ALA A 135 12.90 8.34 -2.49
N VAL A 136 12.40 8.38 -3.72
CA VAL A 136 12.99 7.66 -4.87
C VAL A 136 14.39 8.17 -5.21
N GLU A 137 14.64 9.47 -5.13
CA GLU A 137 15.93 10.04 -5.52
C GLU A 137 17.02 9.91 -4.45
N ASN A 138 16.64 9.88 -3.17
CA ASN A 138 17.58 10.05 -2.05
C ASN A 138 17.59 8.89 -1.06
N LEU A 139 16.50 8.14 -0.95
CA LEU A 139 16.34 7.11 0.10
C LEU A 139 16.29 5.71 -0.50
N LEU A 140 15.67 5.56 -1.66
CA LEU A 140 15.50 4.31 -2.38
C LEU A 140 16.41 4.28 -3.61
N ASP A 141 16.85 3.09 -3.97
CA ASP A 141 17.64 2.79 -5.16
C ASP A 141 16.89 1.71 -5.93
N VAL A 142 15.81 2.12 -6.59
CA VAL A 142 14.88 1.24 -7.31
C VAL A 142 14.95 1.48 -8.81
N ASP A 143 14.71 0.42 -9.58
CA ASP A 143 14.55 0.49 -11.04
C ASP A 143 13.16 1.00 -11.41
N TYR A 144 12.15 0.66 -10.59
CA TYR A 144 10.75 0.98 -10.86
C TYR A 144 10.05 1.53 -9.62
N VAL A 145 9.19 2.53 -9.82
CA VAL A 145 8.27 3.02 -8.81
C VAL A 145 6.84 2.97 -9.33
N ILE A 146 5.95 2.38 -8.55
CA ILE A 146 4.51 2.29 -8.81
C ILE A 146 3.80 3.22 -7.81
N PRO A 147 3.22 4.34 -8.27
CA PRO A 147 2.42 5.20 -7.40
C PRO A 147 1.17 4.46 -6.90
N SER A 148 0.83 4.60 -5.63
CA SER A 148 -0.38 4.04 -5.03
C SER A 148 -1.17 5.08 -4.24
N HIS A 149 -2.39 4.71 -3.84
CA HIS A 149 -3.31 5.58 -3.08
C HIS A 149 -3.71 6.89 -3.83
N THR A 150 -3.51 6.93 -5.15
CA THR A 150 -4.02 7.96 -6.07
C THR A 150 -5.40 7.58 -6.61
N PHE A 151 -6.13 8.53 -7.18
CA PHE A 151 -7.43 8.33 -7.82
C PHE A 151 -7.40 8.79 -9.29
N PRO A 152 -8.16 8.13 -10.18
CA PRO A 152 -8.27 8.57 -11.55
C PRO A 152 -9.08 9.87 -11.65
N SER A 153 -8.81 10.65 -12.70
CA SER A 153 -9.69 11.73 -13.15
C SER A 153 -10.94 11.20 -13.83
N GLU A 154 -11.90 12.07 -14.14
CA GLU A 154 -13.06 11.70 -14.95
C GLU A 154 -12.68 11.13 -16.32
N GLN A 155 -11.52 11.52 -16.88
CA GLN A 155 -11.04 11.04 -18.17
C GLN A 155 -10.44 9.63 -18.07
N SER A 156 -9.77 9.30 -16.98
CA SER A 156 -9.06 8.03 -16.77
C SER A 156 -9.86 7.01 -15.97
N ALA A 157 -10.97 7.41 -15.33
CA ALA A 157 -11.80 6.52 -14.54
C ALA A 157 -12.54 5.49 -15.41
N ILE A 158 -12.47 4.22 -15.01
CA ILE A 158 -13.23 3.12 -15.65
C ILE A 158 -14.75 3.36 -15.56
N SER A 159 -15.21 3.95 -14.44
CA SER A 159 -16.61 4.31 -14.26
C SER A 159 -16.73 5.69 -13.63
N LYS A 160 -17.24 6.64 -14.44
CA LYS A 160 -17.52 8.01 -14.00
C LYS A 160 -18.55 8.05 -12.88
N ASP A 161 -19.58 7.20 -12.95
CA ASP A 161 -20.63 7.16 -11.93
C ASP A 161 -20.08 6.71 -10.57
N VAL A 162 -19.17 5.72 -10.57
CA VAL A 162 -18.50 5.29 -9.34
C VAL A 162 -17.60 6.39 -8.77
N LEU A 163 -16.81 7.06 -9.63
CA LEU A 163 -15.98 8.18 -9.20
C LEU A 163 -16.82 9.33 -8.62
N ASN A 164 -17.90 9.71 -9.31
CA ASN A 164 -18.79 10.79 -8.88
C ASN A 164 -19.51 10.45 -7.56
N GLY A 165 -19.98 9.21 -7.41
CA GLY A 165 -20.56 8.73 -6.16
C GLY A 165 -19.55 8.78 -5.01
N LEU A 166 -18.29 8.40 -5.28
CA LEU A 166 -17.21 8.47 -4.30
C LEU A 166 -16.89 9.92 -3.91
N LEU A 167 -16.77 10.83 -4.87
CA LEU A 167 -16.51 12.25 -4.63
C LEU A 167 -17.65 12.91 -3.85
N GLN A 168 -18.90 12.52 -4.12
CA GLN A 168 -20.06 13.01 -3.38
C GLN A 168 -20.04 12.53 -1.92
N ALA A 169 -19.70 11.26 -1.69
CA ALA A 169 -19.62 10.68 -0.35
C ALA A 169 -18.40 11.18 0.44
N PHE A 170 -17.27 11.38 -0.25
CA PHE A 170 -15.99 11.76 0.32
C PHE A 170 -15.31 12.84 -0.54
N PRO A 171 -15.70 14.12 -0.38
CA PRO A 171 -15.15 15.22 -1.19
C PRO A 171 -13.62 15.34 -1.12
N VAL A 172 -13.02 14.87 -0.02
CA VAL A 172 -11.57 14.85 0.20
C VAL A 172 -10.80 14.04 -0.86
N VAL A 173 -11.46 13.07 -1.52
CA VAL A 173 -10.87 12.28 -2.62
C VAL A 173 -10.46 13.17 -3.79
N GLY A 174 -11.12 14.32 -3.99
CA GLY A 174 -10.75 15.28 -5.03
C GLY A 174 -9.31 15.79 -4.90
N ASN A 175 -8.75 15.82 -3.69
CA ASN A 175 -7.36 16.24 -3.46
C ASN A 175 -6.32 15.19 -3.88
N MET A 176 -6.77 13.99 -4.24
CA MET A 176 -5.94 12.80 -4.47
C MET A 176 -5.99 12.32 -5.93
N ILE A 177 -6.68 13.06 -6.80
CA ILE A 177 -6.82 12.75 -8.23
C ILE A 177 -5.50 13.03 -8.96
N GLU A 178 -5.11 12.12 -9.86
CA GLU A 178 -3.95 12.20 -10.78
C GLU A 178 -2.60 12.46 -10.11
N LYS A 179 -2.44 12.05 -8.84
CA LYS A 179 -1.20 12.22 -8.07
C LYS A 179 -0.07 11.32 -8.57
N ASP A 180 -0.41 10.22 -9.21
CA ASP A 180 0.46 9.35 -9.99
C ASP A 180 1.08 10.07 -11.21
N ILE A 181 0.30 10.89 -11.91
CA ILE A 181 0.79 11.71 -13.03
C ILE A 181 1.72 12.81 -12.50
N GLU A 182 1.33 13.47 -11.41
CA GLU A 182 2.18 14.48 -10.77
C GLU A 182 3.53 13.87 -10.32
N LEU A 183 3.54 12.65 -9.77
CA LEU A 183 4.78 11.95 -9.39
C LEU A 183 5.65 11.64 -10.63
N LYS A 184 5.01 11.20 -11.72
CA LYS A 184 5.70 11.00 -13.00
C LYS A 184 6.35 12.28 -13.50
N ASP A 185 5.70 13.42 -13.34
CA ASP A 185 6.24 14.73 -13.74
C ASP A 185 7.44 15.14 -12.86
N TYR A 186 7.38 14.94 -11.54
CA TYR A 186 8.52 15.19 -10.65
C TYR A 186 9.76 14.37 -11.04
N LEU A 187 9.55 13.12 -11.47
CA LEU A 187 10.62 12.20 -11.84
C LEU A 187 10.98 12.24 -13.33
N SER A 188 10.39 13.15 -14.12
CA SER A 188 10.57 13.21 -15.57
C SER A 188 12.01 13.45 -16.04
N ASN A 189 12.84 14.10 -15.21
CA ASN A 189 14.23 14.43 -15.54
C ASN A 189 15.25 13.38 -15.06
N GLN A 190 14.82 12.37 -14.31
CA GLN A 190 15.71 11.28 -13.91
C GLN A 190 15.65 10.12 -14.91
N THR A 191 16.77 9.43 -15.09
CA THR A 191 16.89 8.32 -16.05
C THR A 191 16.95 6.94 -15.40
N LYS A 192 17.11 6.89 -14.08
CA LYS A 192 17.34 5.66 -13.34
C LYS A 192 16.04 4.91 -13.05
N THR A 193 15.07 5.58 -12.43
CA THR A 193 13.82 4.94 -12.04
C THR A 193 12.73 5.20 -13.07
N LYS A 194 12.07 4.15 -13.55
CA LYS A 194 10.86 4.25 -14.37
C LYS A 194 9.63 4.35 -13.47
N VAL A 195 8.82 5.40 -13.65
CA VAL A 195 7.49 5.49 -13.03
C VAL A 195 6.50 4.66 -13.85
N VAL A 196 5.90 3.65 -13.21
CA VAL A 196 4.90 2.77 -13.80
C VAL A 196 3.55 3.07 -13.19
N VAL A 197 2.70 3.75 -13.96
CA VAL A 197 1.31 4.03 -13.57
C VAL A 197 0.46 2.83 -14.01
N LEU A 198 -0.22 2.20 -13.06
CA LEU A 198 -1.11 1.07 -13.32
C LEU A 198 -2.56 1.47 -13.05
N GLY A 199 -3.39 1.31 -14.08
CA GLY A 199 -4.84 1.38 -13.96
C GLY A 199 -5.43 0.11 -13.35
N TYR A 200 -6.74 0.16 -13.05
CA TYR A 200 -7.43 -1.01 -12.50
C TYR A 200 -7.49 -2.15 -13.52
N GLY A 201 -6.97 -3.31 -13.12
CA GLY A 201 -6.92 -4.53 -13.95
C GLY A 201 -5.76 -4.55 -14.95
N GLU A 202 -4.87 -3.57 -14.92
CA GLU A 202 -3.64 -3.58 -15.71
C GLU A 202 -2.55 -4.40 -15.01
N GLU A 203 -1.67 -4.99 -15.82
CA GLU A 203 -0.54 -5.82 -15.40
C GLU A 203 0.73 -5.32 -16.11
N GLU A 204 1.88 -5.37 -15.44
CA GLU A 204 3.19 -5.03 -16.01
C GLU A 204 4.19 -6.14 -15.64
N THR A 205 5.10 -6.46 -16.57
CA THR A 205 6.22 -7.38 -16.35
C THR A 205 7.52 -6.60 -16.18
N PHE A 206 8.33 -6.97 -15.19
CA PHE A 206 9.54 -6.25 -14.76
C PHE A 206 10.81 -7.08 -14.92
#